data_AF-A0A952H2J3-F1
#
_entry.id   AF-A0A952H2J3-F1
#
_cell.length_a   1.000
_cell.length_b   1.000
_cell.length_c   1.000
_cell.angle_alpha   90.00
_cell.angle_beta   90.00
_cell.angle_gamma   90.00
#
_symmetry.space_group_name_H-M   'P 1'
#
loop_
_entity.id
_entity.type
_entity.pdbx_description
1 polymer ?
#
loop_
_entity_poly.entity_id
_entity_poly.type
_entity_poly.pdbx_seq_one_letter_code
_entity_poly.pdbx_strand_id
1 'polypeptide(L)'
;TVRSRLGGLPILFWQTPMGVPSTTPGGTPKHYRDNHVQYMLTHPTQYTGNGVFALVFSPGGATSADITNDGGQFARLFKAYLANPASFPQ
;
A
#
# COMPACT_ATOMS: atom_id res chain seq x y z
N THR A 1 -14.83 -5.70 -15.71
CA THR A 1 -13.92 -5.63 -14.54
C THR A 1 -14.20 -4.36 -13.74
N VAL A 2 -13.65 -4.16 -12.54
CA VAL A 2 -13.82 -2.87 -11.82
C VAL A 2 -13.36 -1.71 -12.69
N ARG A 3 -12.22 -1.83 -13.38
CA ARG A 3 -11.69 -0.82 -14.31
C ARG A 3 -12.67 -0.43 -15.42
N SER A 4 -13.42 -1.37 -16.01
CA SER A 4 -14.41 -1.04 -17.06
C SER A 4 -15.59 -0.23 -16.51
N ARG A 5 -15.97 -0.43 -15.25
CA ARG A 5 -17.00 0.39 -14.58
C ARG A 5 -16.50 1.79 -14.22
N LEU A 6 -15.17 1.99 -14.18
CA LEU A 6 -14.50 3.28 -13.96
C LEU A 6 -14.11 3.99 -15.28
N GLY A 7 -14.71 3.60 -16.40
CA GLY A 7 -14.46 4.25 -17.70
C GLY A 7 -13.10 3.90 -18.35
N GLY A 8 -12.41 2.86 -17.87
CA GLY A 8 -11.12 2.43 -18.42
C GLY A 8 -9.93 3.30 -17.98
N LEU A 9 -10.18 4.34 -17.17
CA LEU A 9 -9.19 5.30 -16.72
C LEU A 9 -8.16 4.68 -15.77
N PRO A 10 -6.94 5.26 -15.68
CA PRO A 10 -5.97 4.90 -14.66
C PRO A 10 -6.53 5.10 -13.24
N ILE A 11 -6.20 4.18 -12.35
CA ILE A 11 -6.68 4.17 -10.97
C ILE A 11 -5.57 4.68 -10.04
N LEU A 12 -5.93 5.61 -9.16
CA LEU A 12 -5.11 6.01 -8.03
C LEU A 12 -5.79 5.55 -6.74
N PHE A 13 -5.05 4.89 -5.85
CA PHE A 13 -5.55 4.61 -4.51
C PHE A 13 -5.18 5.74 -3.54
N TRP A 14 -6.21 6.38 -2.98
CA TRP A 14 -6.14 7.44 -1.98
C TRP A 14 -7.22 7.22 -0.91
N GLN A 15 -7.00 7.44 0.38
CA GLN A 15 -5.72 7.50 1.09
C GLN A 15 -5.48 6.08 1.64
N THR A 16 -4.43 5.38 1.21
CA THR A 16 -4.20 3.99 1.65
C THR A 16 -3.56 3.99 3.04
N PRO A 17 -4.24 3.45 4.08
CA PRO A 17 -3.70 3.43 5.43
C PRO A 17 -2.35 2.69 5.49
N MET A 18 -1.40 3.27 6.22
CA MET A 18 -0.17 2.59 6.61
C MET A 18 -0.44 1.61 7.76
N GLY A 19 0.26 0.47 7.72
CA GLY A 19 0.13 -0.58 8.74
C GLY A 19 1.31 -1.54 8.80
N VAL A 20 1.53 -2.06 10.00
CA VAL A 20 2.43 -3.20 10.28
C VAL A 20 1.60 -4.22 11.06
N PRO A 21 1.42 -5.44 10.54
CA PRO A 21 0.60 -6.45 11.20
C PRO A 21 1.09 -6.73 12.63
N SER A 22 0.21 -6.52 13.61
CA SER A 22 0.47 -6.85 15.00
C SER A 22 0.30 -8.34 15.29
N THR A 23 1.16 -8.86 16.16
CA THR A 23 1.07 -10.21 16.72
C THR A 23 0.07 -10.30 17.88
N THR A 24 -0.42 -9.17 18.40
CA THR A 24 -1.41 -9.12 19.47
C THR A 24 -2.83 -9.28 18.88
N PRO A 25 -3.68 -10.16 19.41
CA PRO A 25 -5.08 -10.27 18.98
C PRO A 25 -5.81 -8.92 19.07
N GLY A 26 -6.50 -8.52 18.00
CA GLY A 26 -7.15 -7.20 17.89
C GLY A 26 -6.21 -6.04 17.57
N GLY A 27 -4.89 -6.22 17.73
CA GLY A 27 -3.89 -5.19 17.52
C GLY A 27 -3.82 -4.17 18.67
N THR A 28 -2.93 -3.21 18.51
CA THR A 28 -2.78 -2.04 19.39
C THR A 28 -2.88 -0.77 18.54
N PRO A 29 -3.15 0.40 19.13
CA PRO A 29 -2.95 1.66 18.42
C PRO A 29 -1.57 1.67 17.73
N LYS A 30 -1.52 2.17 16.50
CA LYS A 30 -0.39 2.17 15.56
C LYS A 30 0.01 0.82 14.97
N HIS A 31 -0.51 -0.29 15.50
CA HIS A 31 -0.21 -1.64 15.02
C HIS A 31 -1.47 -2.50 15.03
N TYR A 32 -2.34 -2.30 14.04
CA TYR A 32 -3.48 -3.17 13.81
C TYR A 32 -3.08 -4.36 12.93
N ARG A 33 -4.07 -5.09 12.41
CA ARG A 33 -3.83 -6.31 11.61
C ARG A 33 -3.73 -6.04 10.10
N ASP A 34 -3.72 -4.79 9.68
CA ASP A 34 -3.64 -4.42 8.28
C ASP A 34 -2.21 -4.57 7.73
N ASN A 35 -2.13 -5.04 6.48
CA ASN A 35 -0.88 -5.34 5.78
C ASN A 35 -0.79 -4.65 4.41
N HIS A 36 -1.55 -3.57 4.19
CA HIS A 36 -1.70 -2.96 2.86
C HIS A 36 -0.36 -2.51 2.27
N VAL A 37 0.47 -1.80 3.03
CA VAL A 37 1.82 -1.36 2.58
C VAL A 37 2.66 -2.57 2.16
N GLN A 38 2.72 -3.60 3.02
CA GLN A 38 3.48 -4.81 2.76
C GLN A 38 3.02 -5.49 1.48
N TYR A 39 1.72 -5.78 1.38
CA TYR A 39 1.18 -6.53 0.26
C TYR A 39 1.31 -5.76 -1.05
N MET A 40 1.01 -4.46 -1.04
CA MET A 40 1.05 -3.62 -2.24
C MET A 40 2.46 -3.47 -2.80
N LEU A 41 3.46 -3.22 -1.95
CA LEU A 41 4.85 -3.04 -2.38
C LEU A 41 5.54 -4.36 -2.73
N THR A 42 5.03 -5.52 -2.29
CA THR A 42 5.55 -6.83 -2.71
C THR A 42 4.77 -7.47 -3.86
N HIS A 43 3.60 -6.93 -4.25
CA HIS A 43 2.81 -7.39 -5.39
C HIS A 43 2.47 -6.27 -6.39
N PRO A 44 3.38 -5.34 -6.71
CA PRO A 44 3.04 -4.13 -7.48
C PRO A 44 2.51 -4.43 -8.89
N THR A 45 2.92 -5.55 -9.50
CA THR A 45 2.45 -5.99 -10.83
C THR A 45 0.96 -6.34 -10.86
N GLN A 46 0.39 -6.81 -9.74
CA GLN A 46 -1.05 -7.05 -9.64
C GLN A 46 -1.84 -5.73 -9.73
N TYR A 47 -1.27 -4.64 -9.22
CA TYR A 47 -1.90 -3.33 -9.24
C TYR A 47 -1.75 -2.69 -10.62
N THR A 48 -0.54 -2.67 -11.20
CA THR A 48 -0.34 -2.09 -12.54
C THR A 48 -1.12 -2.84 -13.61
N GLY A 49 -1.24 -4.18 -13.53
CA GLY A 49 -2.07 -4.99 -14.42
C GLY A 49 -3.57 -4.67 -14.35
N ASN A 50 -4.03 -4.12 -13.23
CA ASN A 50 -5.42 -3.66 -13.05
C ASN A 50 -5.62 -2.18 -13.46
N GLY A 51 -4.59 -1.52 -14.01
CA GLY A 51 -4.63 -0.12 -14.42
C GLY A 51 -4.36 0.85 -13.28
N VAL A 52 -3.78 0.40 -12.16
CA VAL A 52 -3.39 1.27 -11.04
C VAL A 52 -2.03 1.88 -11.32
N PHE A 53 -1.98 3.21 -11.42
CA PHE A 53 -0.73 3.93 -11.72
C PHE A 53 -0.06 4.50 -10.47
N ALA A 54 -0.81 4.67 -9.39
CA ALA A 54 -0.31 5.25 -8.15
C ALA A 54 -0.99 4.68 -6.91
N LEU A 55 -0.18 4.50 -5.87
CA LEU A 55 -0.60 4.11 -4.51
C LEU A 55 -0.06 5.17 -3.56
N VAL A 56 -0.95 5.82 -2.80
CA VAL A 56 -0.54 6.84 -1.83
C VAL A 56 -0.77 6.35 -0.41
N PHE A 57 0.32 6.09 0.29
CA PHE A 57 0.32 5.63 1.67
C PHE A 57 0.39 6.78 2.65
N SER A 58 -0.42 6.72 3.70
CA SER A 58 -0.35 7.64 4.84
C SER A 58 -1.25 7.13 5.97
N PRO A 59 -1.23 7.75 7.17
CA PRO A 59 -1.90 7.17 8.33
C PRO A 59 -3.41 7.16 8.19
N GLY A 60 -4.01 8.18 7.57
CA GLY A 60 -5.47 8.31 7.43
C GLY A 60 -6.24 8.51 8.75
N GLY A 61 -5.61 8.33 9.91
CA GLY A 61 -6.19 8.52 11.24
C GLY A 61 -5.13 8.45 12.34
N ALA A 62 -5.48 8.96 13.53
CA ALA A 62 -4.54 9.09 14.65
C ALA A 62 -4.02 7.75 15.20
N THR A 63 -4.78 6.66 15.03
CA THR A 63 -4.44 5.33 15.53
C THR A 63 -3.79 4.43 14.49
N SER A 64 -3.69 4.84 13.23
CA SER A 64 -2.97 4.06 12.20
C SER A 64 -1.46 4.24 12.33
N ALA A 65 -0.71 3.27 11.83
CA ALA A 65 0.73 3.42 11.70
C ALA A 65 1.07 4.65 10.83
N ASP A 66 2.26 5.18 11.03
CA ASP A 66 2.86 6.22 10.21
C ASP A 66 4.36 5.95 10.05
N ILE A 67 5.03 6.73 9.21
CA ILE A 67 6.45 6.51 8.89
C ILE A 67 7.39 6.55 10.11
N THR A 68 6.94 7.10 11.24
CA THR A 68 7.74 7.19 12.47
C THR A 68 7.63 5.94 13.36
N ASN A 69 6.58 5.13 13.17
CA ASN A 69 6.32 3.93 13.98
C ASN A 69 6.09 2.66 13.16
N ASP A 70 6.31 2.68 11.85
CA ASP A 70 6.16 1.50 10.98
C ASP A 70 7.34 0.50 11.05
N GLY A 71 8.31 0.73 11.96
CA GLY A 71 9.52 -0.10 12.08
C GLY A 71 10.41 -0.06 10.83
N GLY A 72 10.30 0.99 10.00
CA GLY A 72 11.03 1.13 8.74
C GLY A 72 10.46 0.29 7.59
N GLN A 73 9.26 -0.28 7.74
CA GLN A 73 8.65 -1.16 6.73
C GLN A 73 8.50 -0.45 5.38
N PHE A 74 7.93 0.76 5.36
CA PHE A 74 7.73 1.51 4.12
C PHE A 74 9.07 1.82 3.46
N ALA A 75 10.02 2.39 4.20
CA ALA A 75 11.34 2.76 3.64
C ALA A 75 12.06 1.55 3.02
N ARG A 76 12.07 0.41 3.72
CA ARG A 76 12.70 -0.83 3.24
C ARG A 76 12.02 -1.38 1.99
N LEU A 77 10.69 -1.45 1.98
CA LEU A 77 9.93 -2.00 0.86
C LEU A 77 9.92 -1.06 -0.35
N PHE A 78 9.85 0.25 -0.12
CA PHE A 78 9.92 1.24 -1.18
C PHE A 78 11.29 1.22 -1.85
N LYS A 79 12.38 1.11 -1.07
CA LYS A 79 13.72 0.90 -1.63
C LYS A 79 13.82 -0.35 -2.49
N ALA A 80 13.19 -1.45 -2.06
CA ALA A 80 13.15 -2.68 -2.86
C ALA A 80 12.33 -2.50 -4.16
N TYR A 81 11.20 -1.81 -4.10
CA TYR A 81 10.41 -1.45 -5.28
C TYR A 81 11.22 -0.61 -6.29
N LEU A 82 11.96 0.40 -5.83
CA LEU A 82 12.79 1.24 -6.71
C LEU A 82 13.90 0.46 -7.42
N ALA A 83 14.39 -0.63 -6.82
CA ALA A 83 15.38 -1.51 -7.46
C ALA A 83 14.77 -2.41 -8.55
N ASN A 84 13.46 -2.69 -8.49
CA ASN A 84 12.74 -3.48 -9.49
C ASN A 84 11.28 -2.99 -9.62
N PRO A 85 11.06 -1.85 -10.29
CA PRO A 85 9.73 -1.25 -10.35
C PRO A 85 8.80 -2.08 -11.25
N ALA A 86 7.53 -2.18 -10.86
CA ALA A 86 6.52 -2.78 -11.73
C ALA A 86 6.26 -1.88 -12.94
N SER A 87 6.33 -2.47 -14.13
CA SER A 87 5.94 -1.79 -15.36
C SER A 87 4.45 -1.44 -15.36
N PHE A 88 4.13 -0.23 -15.82
CA PHE A 88 2.76 0.16 -16.11
C PHE A 88 2.46 -0.13 -17.59
N PRO A 89 1.39 -0.87 -17.92
CA PRO A 89 1.02 -1.11 -19.31
C PRO A 89 0.78 0.21 -20.06
N GLN A 90 1.35 0.32 -21.26
CA GLN A 90 1.08 1.43 -22.18
C GLN A 90 -0.34 1.38 -22.73
#